data_AF-A0A321LA79-F1
#
_entry.id   AF-A0A321LA79-F1
#
_cell.length_a   1.000
_cell.length_b   1.000
_cell.length_c   1.000
_cell.angle_alpha   90.00
_cell.angle_beta   90.00
_cell.angle_gamma   90.00
#
_symmetry.space_group_name_H-M   'P 1'
#
loop_
_entity.id
_entity.type
_entity.pdbx_description
1 polymer ?
#
loop_
_entity_poly.entity_id
_entity_poly.type
_entity_poly.pdbx_seq_one_letter_code
_entity_poly.pdbx_strand_id
1 'polypeptide(L)'
;MPYRRRHGLLYFAPVALTDQRILLLRHRPRATEIWARAINMRRILASHILILLVGIAAPANYGIRSIRNTVASPQSARISKTDFDVIEGIFHDGLGTFAEVMLANELITQAEIVQPLFNSARSREKMSDALNRLPSDDSRRLILFHEIANIELAVKEGARELLAATRPARLSRVKHTPREYADAHAADLVLEMESGSTVPVSVKTDKSHKVAIAEGQTPDIGEKWAKRFFRVSDSELNEMIGALGFSTMHELKADYLNVARLAAEIIKRKLGLTPNDAADFQHAKITDVSAVKFLFNQLRLFKGGKDHSRVIIFSRSTGAVEWESLLDEIDVESLAPERLTLLPSRARKGHPIASEFGLKIDGRTVVTFQVKHKRGRNRTTVHRQEFSDITTRLAIGTERRTSR
;
A
#
# COMPACT_ATOMS: atom_id res chain seq x y z
N MET A 1 -54.94 50.27 7.03
CA MET A 1 -54.88 51.58 7.71
C MET A 1 -55.94 51.61 8.82
N PRO A 2 -55.76 52.28 9.99
CA PRO A 2 -54.54 52.93 10.51
C PRO A 2 -54.24 52.70 12.03
N TYR A 3 -52.97 52.94 12.39
CA TYR A 3 -52.40 53.72 13.53
C TYR A 3 -52.73 53.30 15.00
N ARG A 4 -51.87 53.42 16.05
CA ARG A 4 -50.61 54.17 16.34
C ARG A 4 -49.98 53.62 17.65
N ARG A 5 -48.64 53.43 17.74
CA ARG A 5 -47.60 54.20 18.52
C ARG A 5 -47.79 54.24 20.06
N ARG A 6 -46.78 54.24 20.96
CA ARG A 6 -45.30 54.47 20.98
C ARG A 6 -44.83 54.06 22.41
N HIS A 7 -43.60 53.61 22.66
CA HIS A 7 -42.41 54.31 23.23
C HIS A 7 -41.42 53.17 23.63
N GLY A 8 -40.09 53.17 23.51
CA GLY A 8 -39.05 54.20 23.36
C GLY A 8 -38.02 54.06 24.51
N LEU A 9 -36.70 54.16 24.22
CA LEU A 9 -35.46 54.11 25.07
C LEU A 9 -34.68 52.77 25.01
N LEU A 10 -33.49 52.58 24.40
CA LEU A 10 -32.26 53.33 24.00
C LEU A 10 -31.20 53.65 25.10
N TYR A 11 -29.97 53.15 24.82
CA TYR A 11 -28.61 53.42 25.36
C TYR A 11 -28.26 52.87 26.76
N PHE A 12 -27.06 52.35 27.09
CA PHE A 12 -25.67 52.68 26.69
C PHE A 12 -24.74 51.45 26.74
N ALA A 13 -23.71 51.46 25.89
CA ALA A 13 -22.45 50.73 26.09
C ALA A 13 -21.52 51.50 27.05
N PRO A 14 -20.46 50.84 27.56
CA PRO A 14 -19.16 51.47 27.47
C PRO A 14 -18.08 50.56 26.87
N VAL A 15 -17.15 51.23 26.19
CA VAL A 15 -15.93 50.70 25.58
C VAL A 15 -14.75 50.95 26.53
N ALA A 16 -13.74 50.10 26.40
CA ALA A 16 -12.30 50.34 26.56
C ALA A 16 -11.56 50.03 27.89
N LEU A 17 -10.63 49.11 27.71
CA LEU A 17 -9.18 49.19 27.95
C LEU A 17 -8.58 48.59 29.23
N THR A 18 -7.59 47.73 28.94
CA THR A 18 -6.37 47.39 29.69
C THR A 18 -6.51 46.65 31.02
N ASP A 19 -6.13 45.37 31.02
CA ASP A 19 -4.90 45.02 31.74
C ASP A 19 -4.24 43.72 31.24
N GLN A 20 -3.04 43.86 30.71
CA GLN A 20 -2.08 42.79 30.49
C GLN A 20 -1.45 42.44 31.86
N ARG A 21 -1.77 41.29 32.47
CA ARG A 21 -0.92 40.65 33.52
C ARG A 21 -1.51 39.33 34.06
N ILE A 22 -1.60 38.29 33.23
CA ILE A 22 -1.50 36.90 33.73
C ILE A 22 -0.70 36.10 32.71
N LEU A 23 0.62 36.31 32.72
CA LEU A 23 1.60 35.51 32.02
C LEU A 23 2.69 35.19 33.06
N LEU A 24 3.13 33.92 33.08
CA LEU A 24 4.12 33.31 33.97
C LEU A 24 3.58 32.80 35.31
N LEU A 25 3.22 31.51 35.36
CA LEU A 25 3.94 30.52 36.18
C LEU A 25 3.26 29.14 36.10
N ARG A 26 4.10 28.11 35.96
CA ARG A 26 3.87 26.65 36.17
C ARG A 26 3.40 25.81 34.97
N HIS A 27 4.39 25.40 34.16
CA HIS A 27 4.67 23.97 33.97
C HIS A 27 6.17 23.77 33.78
N ARG A 28 6.88 23.57 34.90
CA ARG A 28 8.20 22.91 34.87
C ARG A 28 7.93 21.40 34.68
N PRO A 29 8.56 20.72 33.70
CA PRO A 29 8.53 19.27 33.67
C PRO A 29 9.14 18.75 34.97
N ARG A 30 8.44 17.81 35.63
CA ARG A 30 8.93 17.15 36.83
C ARG A 30 10.24 16.45 36.48
N ALA A 31 11.27 16.61 37.30
CA ALA A 31 12.59 16.02 37.11
C ALA A 31 12.54 14.51 36.80
N THR A 32 11.48 13.82 37.22
CA THR A 32 11.20 12.41 36.93
C THR A 32 11.04 12.07 35.43
N GLU A 33 10.51 12.97 34.59
CA GLU A 33 10.36 12.71 33.14
C GLU A 33 11.69 12.84 32.38
N ILE A 34 12.57 13.75 32.83
CA ILE A 34 13.91 13.91 32.27
C ILE A 34 14.79 12.71 32.65
N TRP A 35 14.65 12.21 33.89
CA TRP A 35 15.33 10.99 34.33
C TRP A 35 14.83 9.73 33.61
N ALA A 36 13.52 9.59 33.37
CA ALA A 36 12.97 8.46 32.62
C ALA A 36 13.47 8.43 31.15
N ARG A 37 13.57 9.59 30.49
CA ARG A 37 14.15 9.69 29.14
C ARG A 37 15.65 9.41 29.12
N ALA A 38 16.41 9.83 30.14
CA ALA A 38 17.84 9.55 30.26
C ALA A 38 18.12 8.04 30.51
N ILE A 39 17.29 7.37 31.30
CA ILE A 39 17.39 5.91 31.54
C ILE A 39 17.07 5.11 30.28
N ASN A 40 16.07 5.53 29.50
CA ASN A 40 15.71 4.85 28.26
C ASN A 40 16.81 5.02 27.17
N MET A 41 17.42 6.21 27.10
CA MET A 41 18.57 6.45 26.21
C MET A 41 19.80 5.62 26.60
N ARG A 42 20.09 5.46 27.90
CA ARG A 42 21.19 4.60 28.37
C ARG A 42 20.96 3.12 28.09
N ARG A 43 19.71 2.63 28.15
CA ARG A 43 19.37 1.25 27.76
C ARG A 43 19.57 1.01 26.26
N ILE A 44 19.15 1.95 25.41
CA ILE A 44 19.33 1.85 23.96
C ILE A 44 20.84 1.89 23.60
N LEU A 45 21.63 2.75 24.24
CA LEU A 45 23.08 2.79 24.03
C LEU A 45 23.78 1.50 24.50
N ALA A 46 23.38 0.95 25.65
CA ALA A 46 23.95 -0.29 26.18
C ALA A 46 23.65 -1.50 25.28
N SER A 47 22.46 -1.57 24.66
CA SER A 47 22.11 -2.63 23.71
C SER A 47 22.93 -2.55 22.41
N HIS A 48 23.28 -1.35 21.94
CA HIS A 48 24.12 -1.18 20.75
C HIS A 48 25.61 -1.47 21.02
N ILE A 49 26.10 -1.15 22.21
CA ILE A 49 27.49 -1.45 22.63
C ILE A 49 27.69 -2.95 22.86
N LEU A 50 26.67 -3.67 23.37
CA LEU A 50 26.75 -5.12 23.55
C LEU A 50 26.80 -5.89 22.21
N ILE A 51 26.10 -5.40 21.17
CA ILE A 51 26.15 -5.98 19.82
C ILE A 51 27.53 -5.73 19.15
N LEU A 52 28.17 -4.59 19.45
CA LEU A 52 29.53 -4.29 18.98
C LEU A 52 30.63 -5.06 19.72
N LEU A 53 30.44 -5.41 21.01
CA LEU A 53 31.42 -6.15 21.80
C LEU A 53 31.38 -7.67 21.60
N VAL A 54 30.23 -8.24 21.24
CA VAL A 54 30.12 -9.68 20.89
C VAL A 54 30.77 -9.99 19.54
N GLY A 55 31.02 -8.98 18.70
CA GLY A 55 31.70 -9.12 17.40
C GLY A 55 33.24 -9.07 17.42
N ILE A 56 33.89 -8.82 18.56
CA ILE A 56 35.37 -8.59 18.61
C ILE A 56 36.07 -9.51 19.64
N ALA A 57 35.48 -10.67 19.96
CA ALA A 57 36.13 -11.66 20.83
C ALA A 57 36.42 -12.97 20.08
N ALA A 58 37.48 -12.96 19.27
CA ALA A 58 38.22 -14.17 18.90
C ALA A 58 39.72 -13.91 19.14
N PRO A 59 40.45 -14.85 19.78
CA PRO A 59 41.78 -14.59 20.30
C PRO A 59 42.84 -14.60 19.20
N ALA A 60 43.83 -13.71 19.36
CA ALA A 60 45.06 -13.68 18.58
C ALA A 60 46.09 -14.69 19.10
N ASN A 61 46.92 -15.14 18.14
CA ASN A 61 48.23 -15.83 18.25
C ASN A 61 48.23 -17.36 18.31
N TYR A 62 48.66 -18.02 17.24
CA TYR A 62 50.08 -18.32 16.94
C TYR A 62 50.24 -18.96 15.55
N GLY A 63 51.35 -18.65 14.86
CA GLY A 63 51.95 -19.58 13.87
C GLY A 63 51.93 -19.15 12.41
N ILE A 64 52.94 -18.39 12.00
CA ILE A 64 53.33 -18.21 10.61
C ILE A 64 53.76 -19.57 10.03
N ARG A 65 53.06 -20.06 9.00
CA ARG A 65 53.65 -20.80 7.88
C ARG A 65 52.79 -20.62 6.62
N SER A 66 53.35 -19.86 5.69
CA SER A 66 52.87 -19.65 4.33
C SER A 66 52.73 -20.99 3.60
N ILE A 67 51.50 -21.44 3.42
CA ILE A 67 51.11 -22.31 2.31
C ILE A 67 50.06 -21.54 1.54
N ARG A 68 50.43 -21.08 0.34
CA ARG A 68 49.49 -20.58 -0.68
C ARG A 68 48.60 -21.75 -1.11
N ASN A 69 47.58 -22.05 -0.32
CA ASN A 69 46.38 -22.68 -0.82
C ASN A 69 45.44 -21.55 -1.21
N THR A 70 45.27 -21.38 -2.52
CA THR A 70 44.14 -20.70 -3.13
C THR A 70 42.85 -21.35 -2.61
N VAL A 71 42.41 -20.96 -1.42
CA VAL A 71 41.01 -21.08 -1.04
C VAL A 71 40.32 -20.03 -1.87
N ALA A 72 39.83 -20.44 -3.03
CA ALA A 72 38.75 -19.73 -3.67
C ALA A 72 37.69 -19.51 -2.59
N SER A 73 37.51 -18.26 -2.14
CA SER A 73 36.28 -17.90 -1.45
C SER A 73 35.16 -18.46 -2.31
N PRO A 74 34.22 -19.27 -1.77
CA PRO A 74 33.06 -19.64 -2.54
C PRO A 74 32.46 -18.32 -2.98
N GLN A 75 32.45 -18.05 -4.28
CA GLN A 75 31.63 -16.98 -4.83
C GLN A 75 30.24 -17.29 -4.27
N SER A 76 29.77 -16.52 -3.28
CA SER A 76 28.43 -16.74 -2.75
C SER A 76 27.52 -16.68 -3.96
N ALA A 77 26.86 -17.81 -4.23
CA ALA A 77 26.13 -17.99 -5.47
C ALA A 77 25.09 -16.88 -5.52
N ARG A 78 25.37 -15.84 -6.30
CA ARG A 78 24.52 -14.65 -6.34
C ARG A 78 23.17 -15.11 -6.84
N ILE A 79 22.16 -15.04 -5.98
CA ILE A 79 20.80 -15.38 -6.34
C ILE A 79 20.38 -14.52 -7.54
N SER A 80 19.92 -15.19 -8.60
CA SER A 80 19.45 -14.51 -9.79
C SER A 80 18.31 -13.57 -9.42
N LYS A 81 18.19 -12.43 -10.13
CA LYS A 81 17.05 -11.51 -9.92
C LYS A 81 15.71 -12.24 -9.91
N THR A 82 15.57 -13.20 -10.81
CA THR A 82 14.33 -13.92 -11.01
C THR A 82 14.01 -14.92 -9.92
N ASP A 83 15.01 -15.44 -9.19
CA ASP A 83 14.80 -16.31 -8.03
C ASP A 83 14.55 -15.46 -6.78
N PHE A 84 15.22 -14.31 -6.68
CA PHE A 84 14.90 -13.33 -5.66
C PHE A 84 13.45 -12.85 -5.75
N ASP A 85 12.94 -12.53 -6.95
CA ASP A 85 11.54 -12.12 -7.14
C ASP A 85 10.52 -13.18 -6.65
N VAL A 86 10.90 -14.47 -6.64
CA VAL A 86 10.07 -15.57 -6.10
C VAL A 86 10.14 -15.58 -4.57
N ILE A 87 11.35 -15.49 -4.03
CA ILE A 87 11.57 -15.44 -2.57
C ILE A 87 10.88 -14.22 -1.96
N GLU A 88 11.08 -13.04 -2.55
CA GLU A 88 10.45 -11.78 -2.16
C GLU A 88 8.92 -11.89 -2.23
N GLY A 89 8.38 -12.55 -3.27
CA GLY A 89 6.94 -12.79 -3.38
C GLY A 89 6.38 -13.65 -2.24
N ILE A 90 7.06 -14.74 -1.87
CA ILE A 90 6.66 -15.59 -0.74
C ILE A 90 6.74 -14.82 0.58
N PHE A 91 7.83 -14.05 0.76
CA PHE A 91 8.05 -13.23 1.93
C PHE A 91 6.94 -12.18 2.10
N HIS A 92 6.64 -11.39 1.05
CA HIS A 92 5.62 -10.33 1.12
C HIS A 92 4.20 -10.86 1.29
N ASP A 93 3.91 -12.05 0.78
CA ASP A 93 2.63 -12.73 1.04
C ASP A 93 2.52 -13.15 2.52
N GLY A 94 3.63 -13.60 3.14
CA GLY A 94 3.68 -13.82 4.59
C GLY A 94 3.57 -12.53 5.41
N LEU A 95 4.27 -11.47 4.99
CA LEU A 95 4.29 -10.17 5.65
C LEU A 95 2.92 -9.49 5.67
N GLY A 96 2.13 -9.61 4.60
CA GLY A 96 0.76 -9.08 4.54
C GLY A 96 -0.14 -9.68 5.63
N THR A 97 -0.27 -11.01 5.66
CA THR A 97 -1.04 -11.70 6.70
C THR A 97 -0.47 -11.46 8.10
N PHE A 98 0.85 -11.37 8.23
CA PHE A 98 1.49 -11.02 9.50
C PHE A 98 1.02 -9.66 10.01
N ALA A 99 1.00 -8.63 9.15
CA ALA A 99 0.54 -7.29 9.50
C ALA A 99 -0.93 -7.27 9.97
N GLU A 100 -1.81 -7.98 9.26
CA GLU A 100 -3.24 -8.11 9.60
C GLU A 100 -3.41 -8.72 11.01
N VAL A 101 -2.78 -9.86 11.26
CA VAL A 101 -2.89 -10.61 12.52
C VAL A 101 -2.27 -9.84 13.68
N MET A 102 -1.11 -9.21 13.46
CA MET A 102 -0.45 -8.42 14.49
C MET A 102 -1.27 -7.18 14.85
N LEU A 103 -1.88 -6.49 13.86
CA LEU A 103 -2.79 -5.38 14.13
C LEU A 103 -3.99 -5.83 14.97
N ALA A 104 -4.60 -6.97 14.64
CA ALA A 104 -5.72 -7.51 15.41
C ALA A 104 -5.34 -7.76 16.88
N ASN A 105 -4.18 -8.37 17.12
CA ASN A 105 -3.68 -8.66 18.47
C ASN A 105 -3.35 -7.40 19.27
N GLU A 106 -2.76 -6.41 18.60
CA GLU A 106 -2.45 -5.13 19.20
C GLU A 106 -3.72 -4.36 19.59
N LEU A 107 -4.76 -4.39 18.73
CA LEU A 107 -6.08 -3.82 19.05
C LEU A 107 -6.72 -4.49 20.28
N ILE A 108 -6.70 -5.83 20.37
CA ILE A 108 -7.20 -6.58 21.53
C ILE A 108 -6.46 -6.16 22.80
N THR A 109 -5.12 -6.06 22.71
CA THR A 109 -4.26 -5.74 23.84
C THR A 109 -4.47 -4.30 24.32
N GLN A 110 -4.42 -3.32 23.41
CA GLN A 110 -4.56 -1.89 23.77
C GLN A 110 -5.98 -1.53 24.22
N ALA A 111 -7.01 -2.24 23.73
CA ALA A 111 -8.39 -2.03 24.17
C ALA A 111 -8.77 -2.84 25.42
N GLU A 112 -7.84 -3.65 25.96
CA GLU A 112 -8.04 -4.50 27.14
C GLU A 112 -9.26 -5.43 27.02
N ILE A 113 -9.45 -5.99 25.82
CA ILE A 113 -10.58 -6.89 25.53
C ILE A 113 -10.22 -8.31 25.95
N VAL A 114 -11.13 -8.98 26.64
CA VAL A 114 -11.00 -10.40 26.98
C VAL A 114 -11.31 -11.24 25.74
N GLN A 115 -10.33 -11.38 24.86
CA GLN A 115 -10.40 -12.19 23.64
C GLN A 115 -9.07 -12.94 23.44
N PRO A 116 -9.08 -14.23 23.03
CA PRO A 116 -7.86 -14.91 22.63
C PRO A 116 -7.15 -14.19 21.46
N LEU A 117 -5.83 -14.10 21.55
CA LEU A 117 -5.01 -13.55 20.47
C LEU A 117 -5.00 -14.50 19.26
N PHE A 118 -4.97 -13.92 18.06
CA PHE A 118 -4.80 -14.60 16.80
C PHE A 118 -3.37 -15.14 16.65
N ASN A 119 -3.23 -16.32 16.04
CA ASN A 119 -1.94 -16.97 15.87
C ASN A 119 -1.18 -16.45 14.65
N SER A 120 -0.03 -15.81 14.86
CA SER A 120 0.86 -15.33 13.78
C SER A 120 1.93 -16.32 13.33
N ALA A 121 2.05 -17.51 13.96
CA ALA A 121 3.16 -18.44 13.76
C ALA A 121 3.35 -18.84 12.29
N ARG A 122 2.28 -19.18 11.58
CA ARG A 122 2.33 -19.58 10.16
C ARG A 122 2.87 -18.46 9.25
N SER A 123 2.49 -17.21 9.52
CA SER A 123 2.98 -16.07 8.76
C SER A 123 4.47 -15.78 9.05
N ARG A 124 4.89 -15.92 10.32
CA ARG A 124 6.31 -15.81 10.72
C ARG A 124 7.17 -16.92 10.11
N GLU A 125 6.69 -18.16 10.13
CA GLU A 125 7.35 -19.31 9.52
C GLU A 125 7.55 -19.09 8.02
N LYS A 126 6.50 -18.66 7.31
CA LYS A 126 6.58 -18.35 5.88
C LYS A 126 7.60 -17.26 5.54
N MET A 127 7.68 -16.20 6.35
CA MET A 127 8.70 -15.17 6.19
C MET A 127 10.11 -15.71 6.48
N SER A 128 10.26 -16.50 7.55
CA SER A 128 11.52 -17.16 7.93
C SER A 128 12.01 -18.11 6.83
N ASP A 129 11.14 -18.94 6.29
CA ASP A 129 11.43 -19.85 5.17
C ASP A 129 11.89 -19.10 3.92
N ALA A 130 11.27 -17.97 3.62
CA ALA A 130 11.69 -17.13 2.51
C ALA A 130 13.07 -16.53 2.76
N LEU A 131 13.32 -15.98 3.95
CA LEU A 131 14.63 -15.46 4.34
C LEU A 131 15.71 -16.55 4.26
N ASN A 132 15.44 -17.76 4.74
CA ASN A 132 16.37 -18.88 4.75
C ASN A 132 16.75 -19.39 3.36
N ARG A 133 16.00 -19.02 2.32
CA ARG A 133 16.38 -19.29 0.92
C ARG A 133 17.45 -18.32 0.39
N LEU A 134 17.71 -17.22 1.08
CA LEU A 134 18.77 -16.27 0.72
C LEU A 134 20.10 -16.65 1.41
N PRO A 135 21.26 -16.54 0.74
CA PRO A 135 22.57 -16.65 1.38
C PRO A 135 22.67 -15.74 2.60
N SER A 136 23.33 -16.19 3.66
CA SER A 136 23.43 -15.46 4.92
C SER A 136 24.07 -14.07 4.79
N ASP A 137 24.97 -13.89 3.82
CA ASP A 137 25.66 -12.64 3.49
C ASP A 137 24.89 -11.76 2.50
N ASP A 138 23.70 -12.16 2.03
CA ASP A 138 22.92 -11.40 1.07
C ASP A 138 22.32 -10.14 1.71
N SER A 139 22.77 -8.97 1.27
CA SER A 139 22.29 -7.66 1.73
C SER A 139 20.77 -7.49 1.70
N ARG A 140 20.06 -8.22 0.83
CA ARG A 140 18.59 -8.17 0.74
C ARG A 140 17.92 -8.79 1.95
N ARG A 141 18.58 -9.70 2.68
CA ARG A 141 18.09 -10.22 3.96
C ARG A 141 17.88 -9.10 4.97
N LEU A 142 18.84 -8.17 5.07
CA LEU A 142 18.76 -7.05 5.99
C LEU A 142 17.55 -6.15 5.66
N ILE A 143 17.31 -5.90 4.37
CA ILE A 143 16.13 -5.14 3.92
C ILE A 143 14.85 -5.82 4.39
N LEU A 144 14.69 -7.12 4.14
CA LEU A 144 13.50 -7.87 4.54
C LEU A 144 13.34 -7.96 6.07
N PHE A 145 14.43 -8.04 6.83
CA PHE A 145 14.38 -7.94 8.30
C PHE A 145 13.89 -6.57 8.77
N HIS A 146 14.37 -5.49 8.14
CA HIS A 146 13.87 -4.14 8.44
C HIS A 146 12.39 -3.99 8.09
N GLU A 147 11.91 -4.59 7.00
CA GLU A 147 10.48 -4.58 6.66
C GLU A 147 9.64 -5.21 7.77
N ILE A 148 10.08 -6.34 8.38
CA ILE A 148 9.37 -6.94 9.53
C ILE A 148 9.33 -5.96 10.70
N ALA A 149 10.47 -5.39 11.09
CA ALA A 149 10.56 -4.47 12.22
C ALA A 149 9.70 -3.21 12.02
N ASN A 150 9.67 -2.68 10.80
CA ASN A 150 8.85 -1.54 10.42
C ASN A 150 7.36 -1.86 10.51
N ILE A 151 6.93 -3.04 10.09
CA ILE A 151 5.54 -3.49 10.26
C ILE A 151 5.20 -3.65 11.75
N GLU A 152 6.07 -4.22 12.57
CA GLU A 152 5.84 -4.35 14.01
C GLU A 152 5.73 -2.99 14.71
N LEU A 153 6.47 -1.97 14.25
CA LEU A 153 6.33 -0.59 14.71
C LEU A 153 4.98 0.00 14.27
N ALA A 154 4.66 -0.10 12.97
CA ALA A 154 3.46 0.47 12.38
C ALA A 154 2.18 -0.11 12.98
N VAL A 155 2.17 -1.39 13.34
CA VAL A 155 1.03 -2.06 13.99
C VAL A 155 0.65 -1.40 15.32
N LYS A 156 1.64 -1.05 16.15
CA LYS A 156 1.41 -0.40 17.46
C LYS A 156 0.76 0.96 17.31
N GLU A 157 1.31 1.74 16.39
CA GLU A 157 0.79 3.06 16.07
C GLU A 157 -0.59 2.97 15.40
N GLY A 158 -0.76 2.04 14.46
CA GLY A 158 -2.01 1.86 13.73
C GLY A 158 -3.16 1.41 14.62
N ALA A 159 -2.90 0.52 15.59
CA ALA A 159 -3.90 0.15 16.59
C ALA A 159 -4.33 1.36 17.44
N ARG A 160 -3.36 2.18 17.86
CA ARG A 160 -3.62 3.40 18.62
C ARG A 160 -4.47 4.40 17.83
N GLU A 161 -4.14 4.64 16.56
CA GLU A 161 -4.88 5.54 15.68
C GLU A 161 -6.30 5.01 15.40
N LEU A 162 -6.47 3.72 15.15
CA LEU A 162 -7.77 3.09 14.95
C LEU A 162 -8.68 3.27 16.18
N LEU A 163 -8.18 2.91 17.36
CA LEU A 163 -8.93 3.04 18.61
C LEU A 163 -9.28 4.50 18.92
N ALA A 164 -8.39 5.44 18.61
CA ALA A 164 -8.68 6.86 18.76
C ALA A 164 -9.79 7.30 17.80
N ALA A 165 -9.77 6.83 16.56
CA ALA A 165 -10.74 7.20 15.53
C ALA A 165 -12.12 6.53 15.70
N THR A 166 -12.26 5.52 16.56
CA THR A 166 -13.56 4.93 16.90
C THR A 166 -14.20 5.53 18.16
N ARG A 167 -13.51 6.44 18.86
CA ARG A 167 -14.06 7.08 20.06
C ARG A 167 -15.30 7.95 19.73
N PRO A 168 -16.29 8.02 20.66
CA PRO A 168 -16.28 7.46 22.01
C PRO A 168 -16.69 5.98 22.10
N ALA A 169 -16.97 5.30 20.98
CA ALA A 169 -17.34 3.89 21.01
C ALA A 169 -16.18 3.02 21.50
N ARG A 170 -16.48 2.07 22.39
CA ARG A 170 -15.52 1.12 22.92
C ARG A 170 -15.53 -0.15 22.08
N LEU A 171 -14.34 -0.62 21.72
CA LEU A 171 -14.14 -1.88 21.02
C LEU A 171 -14.49 -3.04 21.96
N SER A 172 -15.36 -3.94 21.53
CA SER A 172 -15.80 -5.12 22.28
C SER A 172 -15.23 -6.42 21.72
N ARG A 173 -14.95 -6.47 20.42
CA ARG A 173 -14.40 -7.65 19.75
C ARG A 173 -13.63 -7.26 18.49
N VAL A 174 -12.62 -8.05 18.15
CA VAL A 174 -11.95 -8.00 16.85
C VAL A 174 -12.17 -9.31 16.12
N LYS A 175 -12.72 -9.26 14.91
CA LYS A 175 -12.78 -10.40 14.00
C LYS A 175 -11.69 -10.25 12.96
N HIS A 176 -10.91 -11.31 12.73
CA HIS A 176 -10.05 -11.43 11.55
C HIS A 176 -10.85 -12.21 10.51
N THR A 177 -11.26 -11.53 9.46
CA THR A 177 -12.00 -12.14 8.35
C THR A 177 -10.97 -12.59 7.33
N PRO A 178 -10.66 -13.89 7.21
CA PRO A 178 -9.81 -14.35 6.12
C PRO A 178 -10.51 -13.94 4.83
N ARG A 179 -9.91 -13.03 4.05
CA ARG A 179 -10.45 -12.41 2.82
C ARG A 179 -11.67 -13.18 2.33
N GLU A 180 -12.85 -12.79 2.78
CA GLU A 180 -14.06 -13.29 2.16
C GLU A 180 -13.98 -12.68 0.77
N TYR A 181 -13.56 -13.47 -0.23
CA TYR A 181 -13.51 -13.07 -1.63
C TYR A 181 -14.93 -12.78 -2.20
N ALA A 182 -15.89 -12.50 -1.32
CA ALA A 182 -17.10 -11.77 -1.59
C ALA A 182 -16.75 -10.57 -2.45
N ASP A 183 -17.57 -10.37 -3.47
CA ASP A 183 -17.26 -9.50 -4.60
C ASP A 183 -16.83 -8.10 -4.17
N ALA A 184 -15.52 -7.85 -4.18
CA ALA A 184 -14.86 -6.60 -3.84
C ALA A 184 -15.01 -6.09 -2.40
N HIS A 185 -15.17 -6.98 -1.43
CA HIS A 185 -15.00 -6.63 -0.01
C HIS A 185 -13.50 -6.51 0.32
N ALA A 186 -13.15 -5.50 1.13
CA ALA A 186 -11.75 -5.20 1.44
C ALA A 186 -11.34 -5.55 2.87
N ALA A 187 -12.30 -5.80 3.76
CA ALA A 187 -12.04 -5.97 5.18
C ALA A 187 -11.17 -7.21 5.45
N ASP A 188 -10.00 -6.97 6.04
CA ASP A 188 -9.18 -8.00 6.64
C ASP A 188 -9.55 -8.15 8.14
N LEU A 189 -10.02 -7.06 8.76
CA LEU A 189 -10.53 -7.03 10.12
C LEU A 189 -11.93 -6.42 10.18
N VAL A 190 -12.75 -6.91 11.11
CA VAL A 190 -14.00 -6.26 11.50
C VAL A 190 -13.95 -5.96 12.98
N LEU A 191 -14.02 -4.67 13.31
CA LEU A 191 -14.01 -4.18 14.69
C LEU A 191 -15.46 -4.07 15.16
N GLU A 192 -15.84 -4.83 16.18
CA GLU A 192 -17.18 -4.73 16.78
C GLU A 192 -17.13 -3.82 17.99
N MET A 193 -18.01 -2.83 18.04
CA MET A 193 -18.14 -1.92 19.17
C MET A 193 -19.14 -2.47 20.20
N GLU A 194 -19.07 -2.01 21.45
CA GLU A 194 -20.05 -2.35 22.50
C GLU A 194 -21.49 -1.93 22.12
N SER A 195 -21.64 -0.89 21.29
CA SER A 195 -22.93 -0.46 20.73
C SER A 195 -23.52 -1.44 19.69
N GLY A 196 -22.77 -2.45 19.26
CA GLY A 196 -23.14 -3.38 18.20
C GLY A 196 -22.80 -2.90 16.78
N SER A 197 -22.33 -1.66 16.60
CA SER A 197 -21.84 -1.19 15.30
C SER A 197 -20.53 -1.87 14.92
N THR A 198 -20.32 -2.11 13.63
CA THR A 198 -19.08 -2.69 13.10
C THR A 198 -18.29 -1.68 12.29
N VAL A 199 -16.96 -1.76 12.34
CA VAL A 199 -16.04 -0.98 11.52
C VAL A 199 -15.16 -1.94 10.73
N PRO A 200 -15.40 -2.12 9.42
CA PRO A 200 -14.53 -2.90 8.56
C PRO A 200 -13.20 -2.16 8.33
N VAL A 201 -12.09 -2.88 8.39
CA VAL A 201 -10.73 -2.35 8.23
C VAL A 201 -9.97 -3.21 7.23
N SER A 202 -9.42 -2.56 6.20
CA SER A 202 -8.53 -3.19 5.22
C SER A 202 -7.09 -2.82 5.57
N VAL A 203 -6.24 -3.83 5.76
CA VAL A 203 -4.84 -3.66 6.14
C VAL A 203 -3.98 -3.83 4.90
N LYS A 204 -3.24 -2.79 4.55
CA LYS A 204 -2.33 -2.80 3.40
C LYS A 204 -0.90 -2.59 3.86
N THR A 205 0.02 -3.29 3.23
CA THR A 205 1.46 -3.00 3.33
C THR A 205 1.92 -2.50 1.96
N ASP A 206 2.59 -1.36 1.92
CA ASP A 206 2.96 -0.74 0.64
C ASP A 206 4.09 -1.51 -0.07
N LYS A 207 4.08 -1.53 -1.40
CA LYS A 207 5.23 -1.99 -2.19
C LYS A 207 5.63 -0.90 -3.16
N SER A 208 6.81 -0.31 -2.94
CA SER A 208 7.32 0.78 -3.75
C SER A 208 6.37 1.98 -3.76
N HIS A 209 5.89 2.39 -2.58
CA HIS A 209 4.95 3.51 -2.41
C HIS A 209 3.65 3.32 -3.18
N LYS A 210 3.17 2.07 -3.27
CA LYS A 210 1.89 1.73 -3.87
C LYS A 210 1.16 0.68 -3.06
N VAL A 211 -0.15 0.78 -3.01
CA VAL A 211 -1.04 -0.22 -2.39
C VAL A 211 -2.02 -0.76 -3.41
N ALA A 212 -2.30 -2.06 -3.35
CA ALA A 212 -3.36 -2.66 -4.16
C ALA A 212 -4.72 -2.31 -3.56
N ILE A 213 -5.71 -2.02 -4.41
CA ILE A 213 -7.10 -1.83 -3.99
C ILE A 213 -7.74 -3.18 -3.60
N ALA A 214 -8.97 -3.17 -3.07
CA ALA A 214 -9.69 -4.36 -2.58
C ALA A 214 -9.68 -5.53 -3.58
N GLU A 215 -9.82 -5.21 -4.86
CA GLU A 215 -9.69 -6.15 -5.97
C GLU A 215 -8.25 -6.28 -6.47
N GLY A 216 -7.32 -6.54 -5.55
CA GLY A 216 -5.89 -6.53 -5.86
C GLY A 216 -5.48 -7.54 -6.94
N GLN A 217 -6.32 -8.52 -7.23
CA GLN A 217 -6.14 -9.46 -8.34
C GLN A 217 -7.46 -9.67 -9.07
N THR A 218 -7.58 -9.14 -10.29
CA THR A 218 -8.75 -9.35 -11.16
C THR A 218 -8.41 -10.35 -12.28
N PRO A 219 -8.52 -11.67 -12.05
CA PRO A 219 -8.42 -12.65 -13.13
C PRO A 219 -9.61 -12.55 -14.08
N ASP A 220 -10.75 -12.03 -13.61
CA ASP A 220 -11.89 -11.66 -14.44
C ASP A 220 -11.67 -10.25 -15.03
N ILE A 221 -11.36 -10.17 -16.31
CA ILE A 221 -11.07 -8.89 -16.97
C ILE A 221 -12.36 -8.14 -17.29
N GLY A 222 -13.46 -8.84 -17.59
CA GLY A 222 -14.70 -8.21 -18.04
C GLY A 222 -15.42 -7.53 -16.88
N GLU A 223 -15.92 -8.33 -15.95
CA GLU A 223 -16.77 -7.84 -14.86
C GLU A 223 -16.00 -7.06 -13.79
N LYS A 224 -14.76 -7.47 -13.49
CA LYS A 224 -13.97 -6.91 -12.38
C LYS A 224 -13.03 -5.78 -12.78
N TRP A 225 -12.69 -5.63 -14.06
CA TRP A 225 -11.78 -4.58 -14.49
C TRP A 225 -12.38 -3.65 -15.55
N ALA A 226 -12.73 -4.17 -16.72
CA ALA A 226 -13.18 -3.38 -17.86
C ALA A 226 -14.51 -2.67 -17.58
N LYS A 227 -15.50 -3.39 -17.04
CA LYS A 227 -16.81 -2.84 -16.70
C LYS A 227 -16.74 -1.86 -15.54
N ARG A 228 -16.07 -2.25 -14.43
CA ARG A 228 -15.97 -1.43 -13.20
C ARG A 228 -15.22 -0.13 -13.44
N PHE A 229 -14.03 -0.18 -14.02
CA PHE A 229 -13.15 0.98 -14.10
C PHE A 229 -13.34 1.80 -15.38
N PHE A 230 -13.86 1.18 -16.45
CA PHE A 230 -13.91 1.80 -17.77
C PHE A 230 -15.29 1.77 -18.44
N ARG A 231 -16.35 1.27 -17.78
CA ARG A 231 -17.71 1.14 -18.32
C ARG A 231 -17.76 0.39 -19.66
N VAL A 232 -16.92 -0.62 -19.82
CA VAL A 232 -16.94 -1.47 -21.01
C VAL A 232 -18.08 -2.48 -20.87
N SER A 233 -18.98 -2.54 -21.84
CA SER A 233 -20.02 -3.58 -21.89
C SER A 233 -19.47 -4.90 -22.42
N ASP A 234 -20.20 -6.01 -22.23
CA ASP A 234 -19.79 -7.32 -22.75
C ASP A 234 -19.67 -7.33 -24.28
N SER A 235 -20.55 -6.61 -24.98
CA SER A 235 -20.50 -6.48 -26.44
C SER A 235 -19.27 -5.69 -26.89
N GLU A 236 -18.97 -4.55 -26.24
CA GLU A 236 -17.77 -3.76 -26.51
C GLU A 236 -16.49 -4.57 -26.24
N LEU A 237 -16.47 -5.34 -25.15
CA LEU A 237 -15.34 -6.18 -24.79
C LEU A 237 -15.09 -7.27 -25.84
N ASN A 238 -16.14 -7.97 -26.26
CA ASN A 238 -16.04 -9.02 -27.28
C ASN A 238 -15.61 -8.47 -28.64
N GLU A 239 -16.07 -7.27 -29.02
CA GLU A 239 -15.61 -6.57 -30.22
C GLU A 239 -14.11 -6.27 -30.15
N MET A 240 -13.62 -5.75 -29.02
CA MET A 240 -12.18 -5.49 -28.84
C MET A 240 -11.34 -6.77 -28.88
N ILE A 241 -11.83 -7.87 -28.31
CA ILE A 241 -11.16 -9.18 -28.37
C ILE A 241 -11.07 -9.67 -29.81
N GLY A 242 -12.18 -9.61 -30.56
CA GLY A 242 -12.23 -9.99 -31.97
C GLY A 242 -11.31 -9.13 -32.84
N ALA A 243 -11.28 -7.80 -32.61
CA ALA A 243 -10.39 -6.88 -33.32
C ALA A 243 -8.90 -7.15 -33.07
N LEU A 244 -8.56 -7.77 -31.93
CA LEU A 244 -7.18 -8.19 -31.62
C LEU A 244 -6.80 -9.54 -32.24
N GLY A 245 -7.75 -10.22 -32.89
CA GLY A 245 -7.55 -11.50 -33.58
C GLY A 245 -7.85 -12.74 -32.75
N PHE A 246 -8.55 -12.59 -31.61
CA PHE A 246 -8.88 -13.70 -30.71
C PHE A 246 -10.36 -14.06 -30.79
N SER A 247 -10.68 -15.34 -30.75
CA SER A 247 -12.07 -15.82 -30.78
C SER A 247 -12.69 -15.89 -29.39
N THR A 248 -11.87 -16.03 -28.34
CA THR A 248 -12.35 -16.17 -26.95
C THR A 248 -11.43 -15.46 -25.94
N MET A 249 -12.01 -15.13 -24.77
CA MET A 249 -11.24 -14.64 -23.61
C MET A 249 -10.21 -15.68 -23.12
N HIS A 250 -10.49 -16.98 -23.26
CA HIS A 250 -9.58 -18.04 -22.84
C HIS A 250 -8.30 -18.04 -23.68
N GLU A 251 -8.44 -17.96 -25.00
CA GLU A 251 -7.32 -17.85 -25.94
C GLU A 251 -6.47 -16.61 -25.66
N LEU A 252 -7.11 -15.46 -25.44
CA LEU A 252 -6.43 -14.22 -25.09
C LEU A 252 -5.64 -14.35 -23.76
N LYS A 253 -6.17 -15.07 -22.77
CA LYS A 253 -5.49 -15.28 -21.46
C LYS A 253 -4.32 -16.27 -21.51
N ALA A 254 -4.10 -16.98 -22.62
CA ALA A 254 -2.96 -17.89 -22.76
C ALA A 254 -1.60 -17.16 -22.75
N ASP A 255 -1.59 -15.86 -23.06
CA ASP A 255 -0.42 -14.98 -22.91
C ASP A 255 -0.83 -13.65 -22.26
N TYR A 256 -0.18 -13.29 -21.16
CA TYR A 256 -0.41 -12.03 -20.46
C TYR A 256 -0.13 -10.79 -21.34
N LEU A 257 0.70 -10.88 -22.38
CA LEU A 257 0.92 -9.80 -23.33
C LEU A 257 -0.30 -9.56 -24.23
N ASN A 258 -1.09 -10.59 -24.52
CA ASN A 258 -2.36 -10.43 -25.23
C ASN A 258 -3.38 -9.69 -24.35
N VAL A 259 -3.39 -9.99 -23.05
CA VAL A 259 -4.17 -9.21 -22.07
C VAL A 259 -3.65 -7.77 -21.97
N ALA A 260 -2.34 -7.55 -22.05
CA ALA A 260 -1.79 -6.20 -22.09
C ALA A 260 -2.26 -5.41 -23.33
N ARG A 261 -2.38 -6.06 -24.49
CA ARG A 261 -2.95 -5.46 -25.71
C ARG A 261 -4.42 -5.08 -25.51
N LEU A 262 -5.21 -5.95 -24.88
CA LEU A 262 -6.61 -5.65 -24.55
C LEU A 262 -6.73 -4.51 -23.55
N ALA A 263 -5.91 -4.51 -22.50
CA ALA A 263 -5.90 -3.43 -21.50
C ALA A 263 -5.53 -2.08 -22.13
N ALA A 264 -4.54 -2.05 -23.01
CA ALA A 264 -4.19 -0.86 -23.78
C ALA A 264 -5.36 -0.39 -24.65
N GLU A 265 -6.03 -1.31 -25.37
CA GLU A 265 -7.19 -0.98 -26.22
C GLU A 265 -8.36 -0.38 -25.41
N ILE A 266 -8.65 -0.93 -24.24
CA ILE A 266 -9.68 -0.41 -23.33
C ILE A 266 -9.32 1.00 -22.87
N ILE A 267 -8.10 1.22 -22.36
CA ILE A 267 -7.65 2.54 -21.87
C ILE A 267 -7.72 3.57 -23.01
N LYS A 268 -7.23 3.19 -24.18
CA LYS A 268 -7.21 3.98 -25.40
C LYS A 268 -8.59 4.44 -25.83
N ARG A 269 -9.54 3.52 -25.98
CA ARG A 269 -10.91 3.82 -26.41
C ARG A 269 -11.67 4.59 -25.34
N LYS A 270 -11.59 4.17 -24.07
CA LYS A 270 -12.44 4.71 -23.01
C LYS A 270 -11.91 6.00 -22.39
N LEU A 271 -10.62 6.32 -22.52
CA LEU A 271 -10.08 7.63 -22.11
C LEU A 271 -9.89 8.61 -23.29
N GLY A 272 -10.18 8.19 -24.52
CA GLY A 272 -10.04 9.02 -25.72
C GLY A 272 -8.59 9.47 -25.97
N LEU A 273 -7.68 8.53 -26.22
CA LEU A 273 -6.26 8.87 -26.37
C LEU A 273 -5.90 9.41 -27.77
N THR A 274 -5.16 10.53 -27.82
CA THR A 274 -4.66 11.16 -29.07
C THR A 274 -3.22 11.69 -28.95
N PRO A 275 -2.28 11.34 -29.84
CA PRO A 275 -2.40 10.31 -30.88
C PRO A 275 -2.60 8.93 -30.26
N ASN A 276 -3.19 8.06 -31.06
CA ASN A 276 -3.69 6.77 -30.64
C ASN A 276 -2.66 5.66 -30.96
N ASP A 277 -1.53 5.66 -30.26
CA ASP A 277 -0.49 4.64 -30.40
C ASP A 277 -0.52 3.67 -29.20
N ALA A 278 -0.82 2.40 -29.47
CA ALA A 278 -0.86 1.35 -28.45
C ALA A 278 0.52 1.01 -27.86
N ALA A 279 1.60 1.33 -28.57
CA ALA A 279 2.98 1.10 -28.14
C ALA A 279 3.58 2.30 -27.39
N ASP A 280 2.97 3.49 -27.52
CA ASP A 280 3.51 4.71 -26.92
C ASP A 280 2.44 5.65 -26.31
N PHE A 281 2.09 5.37 -25.06
CA PHE A 281 1.24 6.28 -24.27
C PHE A 281 1.97 7.53 -23.77
N GLN A 282 3.30 7.65 -23.94
CA GLN A 282 4.04 8.78 -23.39
C GLN A 282 3.59 10.12 -23.98
N HIS A 283 3.21 10.12 -25.25
CA HIS A 283 2.81 11.33 -25.98
C HIS A 283 1.29 11.44 -26.16
N ALA A 284 0.54 10.43 -25.73
CA ALA A 284 -0.90 10.41 -25.81
C ALA A 284 -1.52 11.42 -24.83
N LYS A 285 -2.47 12.21 -25.33
CA LYS A 285 -3.33 13.12 -24.57
C LYS A 285 -4.68 12.47 -24.33
N ILE A 286 -5.22 12.67 -23.15
CA ILE A 286 -6.56 12.23 -22.76
C ILE A 286 -7.56 13.29 -23.23
N THR A 287 -8.55 12.89 -24.02
CA THR A 287 -9.62 13.80 -24.49
C THR A 287 -10.92 13.62 -23.70
N ASP A 288 -11.14 12.47 -23.05
CA ASP A 288 -12.32 12.22 -22.22
C ASP A 288 -12.01 12.34 -20.73
N VAL A 289 -12.09 13.57 -20.21
CA VAL A 289 -11.92 13.85 -18.77
C VAL A 289 -13.05 13.23 -17.94
N SER A 290 -14.26 13.15 -18.49
CA SER A 290 -15.41 12.57 -17.78
C SER A 290 -15.19 11.08 -17.49
N ALA A 291 -14.57 10.35 -18.43
CA ALA A 291 -14.16 8.96 -18.21
C ALA A 291 -13.08 8.83 -17.14
N VAL A 292 -12.10 9.75 -17.09
CA VAL A 292 -11.09 9.78 -16.02
C VAL A 292 -11.72 10.05 -14.66
N LYS A 293 -12.64 11.02 -14.57
CA LYS A 293 -13.39 11.31 -13.34
C LYS A 293 -14.15 10.08 -12.85
N PHE A 294 -14.85 9.40 -13.76
CA PHE A 294 -15.51 8.13 -13.43
C PHE A 294 -14.52 7.09 -12.89
N LEU A 295 -13.42 6.85 -13.60
CA LEU A 295 -12.38 5.92 -13.19
C LEU A 295 -11.88 6.23 -11.77
N PHE A 296 -11.57 7.49 -11.50
CA PHE A 296 -11.07 7.92 -10.18
C PHE A 296 -12.10 7.74 -9.07
N ASN A 297 -13.38 8.00 -9.34
CA ASN A 297 -14.44 7.73 -8.38
C ASN A 297 -14.59 6.22 -8.11
N GLN A 298 -14.43 5.37 -9.12
CA GLN A 298 -14.42 3.91 -8.94
C GLN A 298 -13.20 3.45 -8.15
N LEU A 299 -12.02 4.00 -8.42
CA LEU A 299 -10.81 3.69 -7.67
C LEU A 299 -10.92 4.08 -6.19
N ARG A 300 -11.56 5.21 -5.87
CA ARG A 300 -11.88 5.62 -4.49
C ARG A 300 -12.83 4.64 -3.81
N LEU A 301 -13.89 4.25 -4.50
CA LEU A 301 -14.84 3.25 -4.00
C LEU A 301 -14.11 1.93 -3.69
N PHE A 302 -13.35 1.40 -4.65
CA PHE A 302 -12.68 0.11 -4.51
C PHE A 302 -11.38 0.16 -3.69
N LYS A 303 -10.87 1.34 -3.32
CA LYS A 303 -9.84 1.49 -2.27
C LYS A 303 -10.36 0.85 -0.98
N GLY A 304 -11.55 1.27 -0.53
CA GLY A 304 -12.23 0.71 0.64
C GLY A 304 -13.09 -0.53 0.35
N GLY A 305 -13.35 -0.86 -0.91
CA GLY A 305 -14.22 -1.98 -1.27
C GLY A 305 -15.71 -1.67 -1.09
N LYS A 306 -16.56 -2.63 -1.45
CA LYS A 306 -18.03 -2.51 -1.33
C LYS A 306 -18.53 -2.49 0.12
N ASP A 307 -17.70 -2.97 1.04
CA ASP A 307 -17.94 -2.91 2.49
C ASP A 307 -17.50 -1.58 3.10
N HIS A 308 -17.03 -0.61 2.28
CA HIS A 308 -16.56 0.70 2.72
C HIS A 308 -15.51 0.62 3.83
N SER A 309 -14.62 -0.38 3.75
CA SER A 309 -13.55 -0.59 4.71
C SER A 309 -12.68 0.64 4.86
N ARG A 310 -12.33 0.95 6.12
CA ARG A 310 -11.28 1.91 6.43
C ARG A 310 -9.94 1.30 6.05
N VAL A 311 -9.21 1.93 5.14
CA VAL A 311 -7.92 1.42 4.69
C VAL A 311 -6.80 1.99 5.54
N ILE A 312 -6.11 1.13 6.26
CA ILE A 312 -4.88 1.46 6.98
C ILE A 312 -3.68 0.92 6.20
N ILE A 313 -2.65 1.74 6.02
CA ILE A 313 -1.49 1.45 5.19
C ILE A 313 -0.25 1.50 6.06
N PHE A 314 0.53 0.43 6.05
CA PHE A 314 1.82 0.35 6.74
C PHE A 314 2.97 0.46 5.74
N SER A 315 3.82 1.46 5.96
CA SER A 315 5.03 1.64 5.19
C SER A 315 6.05 0.57 5.53
N ARG A 316 6.39 -0.29 4.58
CA ARG A 316 7.42 -1.34 4.78
C ARG A 316 8.82 -0.73 4.93
N SER A 317 9.05 0.46 4.38
CA SER A 317 10.36 1.12 4.39
C SER A 317 10.61 1.97 5.64
N THR A 318 9.57 2.56 6.23
CA THR A 318 9.72 3.54 7.33
C THR A 318 8.99 3.15 8.62
N GLY A 319 8.03 2.23 8.55
CA GLY A 319 7.12 1.93 9.66
C GLY A 319 6.06 3.01 9.93
N ALA A 320 5.92 3.99 9.04
CA ALA A 320 4.84 4.97 9.10
C ALA A 320 3.46 4.32 8.87
N VAL A 321 2.45 4.89 9.52
CA VAL A 321 1.04 4.59 9.30
C VAL A 321 0.45 5.68 8.40
N GLU A 322 -0.17 5.27 7.31
CA GLU A 322 -0.81 6.14 6.33
C GLU A 322 -2.27 5.70 6.11
N TRP A 323 -3.13 6.64 5.73
CA TRP A 323 -4.55 6.41 5.45
C TRP A 323 -4.91 6.81 4.03
N GLU A 324 -4.25 7.84 3.53
CA GLU A 324 -4.55 8.48 2.26
C GLU A 324 -3.58 8.02 1.17
N SER A 325 -4.15 7.75 0.01
CA SER A 325 -3.43 7.64 -1.24
C SER A 325 -3.35 9.02 -1.89
N LEU A 326 -2.47 9.18 -2.89
CA LEU A 326 -2.43 10.42 -3.67
C LEU A 326 -3.78 10.74 -4.32
N LEU A 327 -4.59 9.72 -4.62
CA LEU A 327 -5.91 9.91 -5.20
C LEU A 327 -6.88 10.63 -4.25
N ASP A 328 -6.71 10.49 -2.94
CA ASP A 328 -7.60 11.11 -1.95
C ASP A 328 -7.33 12.61 -1.79
N GLU A 329 -6.11 13.06 -2.09
CA GLU A 329 -5.71 14.48 -2.07
C GLU A 329 -6.23 15.28 -3.28
N ILE A 330 -6.72 14.59 -4.31
CA ILE A 330 -7.09 15.20 -5.60
C ILE A 330 -8.54 15.66 -5.57
N ASP A 331 -8.82 16.92 -5.90
CA ASP A 331 -10.18 17.29 -6.29
C ASP A 331 -10.46 16.74 -7.70
N VAL A 332 -11.20 15.63 -7.76
CA VAL A 332 -11.57 14.95 -9.00
C VAL A 332 -12.48 15.83 -9.86
N GLU A 333 -13.31 16.67 -9.24
CA GLU A 333 -14.26 17.49 -9.97
C GLU A 333 -13.61 18.70 -10.63
N SER A 334 -12.51 19.18 -10.08
CA SER A 334 -11.70 20.25 -10.68
C SER A 334 -10.63 19.77 -11.67
N LEU A 335 -10.67 18.50 -12.12
CA LEU A 335 -9.65 17.98 -13.03
C LEU A 335 -9.78 18.59 -14.43
N ALA A 336 -8.64 19.04 -14.95
CA ALA A 336 -8.49 19.59 -16.28
C ALA A 336 -7.56 18.70 -17.13
N PRO A 337 -7.78 18.60 -18.46
CA PRO A 337 -7.02 17.70 -19.35
C PRO A 337 -5.50 17.89 -19.27
N GLU A 338 -5.02 19.13 -19.16
CA GLU A 338 -3.60 19.49 -19.18
C GLU A 338 -2.81 18.96 -17.98
N ARG A 339 -3.50 18.65 -16.87
CA ARG A 339 -2.90 18.04 -15.67
C ARG A 339 -2.74 16.53 -15.81
N LEU A 340 -3.46 15.93 -16.76
CA LEU A 340 -3.55 14.49 -16.94
C LEU A 340 -2.50 14.01 -17.96
N THR A 341 -1.68 13.07 -17.52
CA THR A 341 -0.74 12.38 -18.41
C THR A 341 -0.77 10.88 -18.11
N LEU A 342 -0.23 10.08 -19.02
CA LEU A 342 -0.09 8.65 -18.81
C LEU A 342 1.32 8.31 -18.30
N LEU A 343 1.41 7.22 -17.56
CA LEU A 343 2.70 6.58 -17.33
C LEU A 343 3.31 6.20 -18.68
N PRO A 344 4.60 6.49 -18.95
CA PRO A 344 5.24 6.04 -20.18
C PRO A 344 5.07 4.53 -20.32
N SER A 345 4.24 4.11 -21.28
CA SER A 345 3.94 2.72 -21.59
C SER A 345 5.05 2.14 -22.48
N ARG A 346 6.31 2.27 -22.06
CA ARG A 346 7.42 1.70 -22.83
C ARG A 346 7.58 0.24 -22.49
N ALA A 347 7.42 -0.59 -23.51
CA ALA A 347 7.73 -2.01 -23.41
C ALA A 347 9.19 -2.18 -22.95
N ARG A 348 9.40 -2.99 -21.91
CA ARG A 348 10.75 -3.22 -21.37
C ARG A 348 11.33 -4.50 -21.98
N LYS A 349 12.66 -4.57 -22.09
CA LYS A 349 13.39 -5.80 -22.47
C LYS A 349 12.98 -6.39 -23.83
N GLY A 350 12.66 -5.54 -24.82
CA GLY A 350 12.31 -5.99 -26.17
C GLY A 350 10.89 -6.55 -26.32
N HIS A 351 10.01 -6.40 -25.31
CA HIS A 351 8.60 -6.68 -25.50
C HIS A 351 7.96 -5.71 -26.51
N PRO A 352 6.88 -6.12 -27.21
CA PRO A 352 6.18 -5.25 -28.15
C PRO A 352 5.22 -4.26 -27.45
N ILE A 353 4.86 -4.50 -26.18
CA ILE A 353 3.90 -3.70 -25.42
C ILE A 353 4.29 -3.63 -23.94
N ALA A 354 3.89 -2.58 -23.23
CA ALA A 354 4.03 -2.52 -21.78
C ALA A 354 3.01 -3.41 -21.08
N SER A 355 3.39 -3.92 -19.91
CA SER A 355 2.51 -4.69 -19.01
C SER A 355 2.13 -3.92 -17.74
N GLU A 356 2.51 -2.65 -17.65
CA GLU A 356 2.07 -1.74 -16.60
C GLU A 356 1.68 -0.41 -17.23
N PHE A 357 0.42 -0.05 -17.05
CA PHE A 357 -0.15 1.23 -17.47
C PHE A 357 -0.42 2.08 -16.23
N GLY A 358 -0.60 3.38 -16.39
CA GLY A 358 -0.94 4.23 -15.26
C GLY A 358 -1.33 5.63 -15.65
N LEU A 359 -1.98 6.32 -14.73
CA LEU A 359 -2.35 7.72 -14.88
C LEU A 359 -1.54 8.57 -13.92
N LYS A 360 -1.20 9.76 -14.39
CA LYS A 360 -0.48 10.78 -13.66
C LYS A 360 -1.28 12.06 -13.60
N ILE A 361 -1.17 12.74 -12.47
CA ILE A 361 -1.67 14.10 -12.27
C ILE A 361 -0.49 14.97 -11.88
N ASP A 362 -0.27 16.07 -12.61
CA ASP A 362 0.83 16.99 -12.40
C ASP A 362 2.21 16.26 -12.33
N GLY A 363 2.38 15.27 -13.21
CA GLY A 363 3.60 14.45 -13.28
C GLY A 363 3.74 13.35 -12.22
N ARG A 364 2.87 13.31 -11.20
CA ARG A 364 2.87 12.27 -10.15
C ARG A 364 1.97 11.10 -10.55
N THR A 365 2.49 9.88 -10.49
CA THR A 365 1.69 8.67 -10.74
C THR A 365 0.67 8.48 -9.63
N VAL A 366 -0.61 8.44 -9.97
CA VAL A 366 -1.72 8.29 -9.02
C VAL A 366 -2.20 6.84 -8.96
N VAL A 367 -2.33 6.20 -10.13
CA VAL A 367 -2.77 4.81 -10.25
C VAL A 367 -1.94 4.07 -11.29
N THR A 368 -1.73 2.78 -11.08
CA THR A 368 -1.18 1.85 -12.08
C THR A 368 -1.99 0.57 -12.20
N PHE A 369 -2.07 0.03 -13.40
CA PHE A 369 -2.69 -1.25 -13.74
C PHE A 369 -1.58 -2.18 -14.22
N GLN A 370 -1.25 -3.20 -13.43
CA GLN A 370 -0.17 -4.13 -13.74
C GLN A 370 -0.73 -5.47 -14.20
N VAL A 371 -0.51 -5.80 -15.47
CA VAL A 371 -0.86 -7.11 -16.05
C VAL A 371 0.23 -8.12 -15.67
N LYS A 372 -0.17 -9.18 -14.97
CA LYS A 372 0.74 -10.20 -14.44
C LYS A 372 0.53 -11.53 -15.15
N HIS A 373 1.63 -12.26 -15.32
CA HIS A 373 1.61 -13.67 -15.70
C HIS A 373 1.56 -14.58 -14.44
N LYS A 374 1.14 -15.83 -14.61
CA LYS A 374 1.17 -16.85 -13.54
C LYS A 374 2.61 -17.09 -13.10
N ARG A 375 2.92 -16.73 -11.84
CA ARG A 375 4.19 -17.08 -11.21
C ARG A 375 4.05 -18.43 -10.51
N GLY A 376 4.45 -19.52 -11.17
CA GLY A 376 4.43 -20.88 -10.61
C GLY A 376 5.80 -21.35 -10.09
N ARG A 377 5.77 -22.24 -9.07
CA ARG A 377 6.93 -22.85 -8.38
C ARG A 377 7.88 -23.68 -9.26
N ASN A 378 7.55 -23.94 -10.53
CA ASN A 378 8.41 -24.64 -11.48
C ASN A 378 8.36 -23.93 -12.84
N ARG A 379 9.43 -23.18 -13.15
CA ARG A 379 9.60 -22.40 -14.39
C ARG A 379 9.69 -23.25 -15.66
N THR A 380 9.70 -24.58 -15.52
CA THR A 380 9.77 -25.57 -16.60
C THR A 380 8.41 -25.85 -17.24
N THR A 381 7.32 -25.22 -16.79
CA THR A 381 5.98 -25.48 -17.32
C THR A 381 5.61 -24.55 -18.47
N VAL A 382 4.87 -25.13 -19.43
CA VAL A 382 4.31 -24.52 -20.66
C VAL A 382 3.50 -23.23 -20.38
N HIS A 383 3.05 -23.03 -19.13
CA HIS A 383 2.09 -22.00 -18.73
C HIS A 383 2.70 -20.69 -18.18
N ARG A 384 4.02 -20.48 -18.32
CA ARG A 384 4.71 -19.32 -17.72
C ARG A 384 4.27 -17.96 -18.27
N GLN A 385 3.79 -17.92 -19.51
CA GLN A 385 3.28 -16.70 -20.13
C GLN A 385 1.80 -16.47 -19.85
N GLU A 386 1.07 -17.45 -19.31
CA GLU A 386 -0.36 -17.31 -19.07
C GLU A 386 -0.65 -16.14 -18.13
N PHE A 387 -1.75 -15.45 -18.42
CA PHE A 387 -2.26 -14.40 -17.58
C PHE A 387 -2.66 -14.91 -16.18
N SER A 388 -2.31 -14.12 -15.17
CA SER A 388 -2.72 -14.32 -13.77
C SER A 388 -3.82 -13.34 -13.40
N ASP A 389 -3.50 -12.05 -13.42
CA ASP A 389 -4.39 -10.99 -12.96
C ASP A 389 -3.96 -9.62 -13.49
N ILE A 390 -4.86 -8.65 -13.42
CA ILE A 390 -4.52 -7.23 -13.45
C ILE A 390 -4.53 -6.74 -11.99
N THR A 391 -3.41 -6.23 -11.51
CA THR A 391 -3.32 -5.60 -10.19
C THR A 391 -3.46 -4.09 -10.36
N THR A 392 -4.57 -3.53 -9.87
CA THR A 392 -4.78 -2.08 -9.77
C THR A 392 -4.17 -1.56 -8.47
N ARG A 393 -3.29 -0.56 -8.56
CA ARG A 393 -2.54 -0.02 -7.43
C ARG A 393 -2.60 1.50 -7.37
N LEU A 394 -2.89 2.04 -6.20
CA LEU A 394 -2.84 3.46 -5.91
C LEU A 394 -1.47 3.82 -5.34
N ALA A 395 -0.94 4.97 -5.73
CA ALA A 395 0.27 5.51 -5.13
C ALA A 395 -0.03 6.14 -3.77
N ILE A 396 0.87 5.95 -2.82
CA ILE A 396 0.81 6.55 -1.48
C ILE A 396 1.77 7.74 -1.39
N GLY A 397 1.37 8.76 -0.63
CA GLY A 397 1.99 10.06 -0.69
C GLY A 397 3.26 10.18 0.14
N THR A 398 4.42 9.80 -0.42
CA THR A 398 5.70 9.93 0.32
C THR A 398 6.86 10.63 -0.38
N GLU A 399 6.66 11.25 -1.54
CA GLU A 399 7.65 12.23 -2.04
C GLU A 399 6.96 13.49 -2.57
N ARG A 400 7.02 14.58 -1.79
CA ARG A 400 7.31 15.89 -2.39
C ARG A 400 8.75 15.80 -2.88
N ARG A 401 8.95 15.34 -4.12
CA ARG A 401 10.19 15.70 -4.82
C ARG A 401 10.13 17.22 -4.95
N THR A 402 10.83 17.92 -4.07
CA THR A 402 11.29 19.26 -4.36
C THR A 402 12.01 19.16 -5.69
N SER A 403 11.36 19.67 -6.75
CA SER A 403 11.99 19.87 -8.03
C SER A 403 13.29 20.63 -7.80
N ARG A 404 14.42 20.01 -8.16
CA ARG A 404 15.64 20.74 -8.47
C ARG A 404 15.55 21.24 -9.89
#